data_AF-A0A847L0J6-F1
#
_entry.id   AF-A0A847L0J6-F1
#
_cell.length_a   1.000
_cell.length_b   1.000
_cell.length_c   1.000
_cell.angle_alpha   90.00
_cell.angle_beta   90.00
_cell.angle_gamma   90.00
#
_symmetry.space_group_name_H-M   'P 1'
#
loop_
_entity.id
_entity.type
_entity.pdbx_description
1 polymer ?
#
loop_
_entity_poly.entity_id
_entity_poly.type
_entity_poly.pdbx_seq_one_letter_code
_entity_poly.pdbx_strand_id
1 'polypeptide(L)'
;MVRNITFVINEDTYEKFSIAMNLTKDSENDAIEKCMKWYIAKVFEKASQEYNPKALEKKVADASNDYYGKANQRIPIWALKPNQYNHKIIRAYFMAVEIAGQATITMMESLCSDKEHPELYIPTFKNNYSQMKLDGPKSHGKVFEDDGENVWLWSEIEDTLLKYKSSFYSGEDKNE
;
A
#
# COMPACT_ATOMS: atom_id res chain seq x y z
N MET A 1 -4.86 4.10 -40.41
CA MET A 1 -5.81 3.03 -40.82
C MET A 1 -6.58 2.61 -39.59
N VAL A 2 -7.90 2.46 -39.68
CA VAL A 2 -8.77 1.98 -38.59
C VAL A 2 -9.26 0.59 -38.96
N ARG A 3 -9.35 -0.32 -37.99
CA ARG A 3 -9.91 -1.67 -38.18
C ARG A 3 -11.00 -1.91 -37.15
N ASN A 4 -12.12 -2.49 -37.59
CA ASN A 4 -13.21 -2.90 -36.71
C ASN A 4 -13.03 -4.37 -36.32
N ILE A 5 -13.21 -4.68 -35.04
CA ILE A 5 -12.98 -6.00 -34.46
C ILE A 5 -14.17 -6.35 -33.57
N THR A 6 -14.61 -7.60 -33.57
CA THR A 6 -15.70 -8.12 -32.74
C THR A 6 -15.22 -9.36 -32.01
N PHE A 7 -15.60 -9.52 -30.75
CA PHE A 7 -15.16 -10.61 -29.89
C PHE A 7 -16.24 -10.96 -28.87
N VAL A 8 -16.13 -12.14 -28.26
CA VAL A 8 -17.03 -12.62 -27.22
C VAL A 8 -16.29 -12.52 -25.89
N ILE A 9 -16.94 -11.93 -24.88
CA ILE A 9 -16.41 -11.78 -23.52
C ILE A 9 -17.40 -12.43 -22.56
N ASN A 10 -16.88 -12.96 -21.45
CA ASN A 10 -17.71 -13.32 -20.31
C ASN A 10 -18.46 -12.10 -19.75
N GLU A 11 -19.73 -12.28 -19.38
CA GLU A 11 -20.63 -11.22 -18.91
C GLU A 11 -20.10 -10.50 -17.66
N ASP A 12 -19.71 -11.24 -16.61
CA ASP A 12 -19.14 -10.67 -15.38
C ASP A 12 -17.87 -9.83 -15.66
N THR A 13 -17.03 -10.30 -16.58
CA THR A 13 -15.84 -9.55 -17.01
C THR A 13 -16.23 -8.24 -17.71
N TYR A 14 -17.26 -8.25 -18.57
CA TYR A 14 -17.72 -7.05 -19.27
C TYR A 14 -18.41 -6.06 -18.33
N GLU A 15 -19.18 -6.53 -17.35
CA GLU A 15 -19.79 -5.68 -16.34
C GLU A 15 -18.73 -4.97 -15.48
N LYS A 16 -17.71 -5.71 -15.01
CA LYS A 16 -16.58 -5.14 -14.27
C LYS A 16 -15.81 -4.13 -15.11
N PHE A 17 -15.60 -4.44 -16.40
CA PHE A 17 -14.99 -3.52 -17.34
C PHE A 17 -15.82 -2.23 -17.50
N SER A 18 -17.14 -2.34 -17.62
CA SER A 18 -18.07 -1.20 -17.70
C SER A 18 -18.02 -0.32 -16.45
N ILE A 19 -17.98 -0.92 -15.26
CA ILE A 19 -17.80 -0.19 -14.00
C ILE A 19 -16.46 0.55 -14.01
N ALA A 20 -15.37 -0.12 -14.39
CA ALA A 20 -14.05 0.48 -14.45
C ALA A 20 -13.99 1.66 -15.44
N MET A 21 -14.62 1.55 -16.61
CA MET A 21 -14.71 2.65 -17.58
C MET A 21 -15.48 3.86 -17.03
N ASN A 22 -16.59 3.62 -16.31
CA ASN A 22 -17.36 4.69 -15.70
C ASN A 22 -16.56 5.44 -14.62
N LEU A 23 -15.73 4.71 -13.86
CA LEU A 23 -14.84 5.31 -12.85
C LEU A 23 -13.75 6.17 -13.49
N THR A 24 -13.18 5.75 -14.62
CA THR A 24 -12.10 6.48 -15.30
C THR A 24 -12.60 7.52 -16.30
N LYS A 25 -13.90 7.52 -16.60
CA LYS A 25 -14.54 8.34 -17.65
C LYS A 25 -13.93 8.12 -19.04
N ASP A 26 -13.42 6.92 -19.29
CA ASP A 26 -12.88 6.54 -20.59
C ASP A 26 -14.00 6.12 -21.54
N SER A 27 -13.83 6.35 -22.85
CA SER A 27 -14.68 5.71 -23.85
C SER A 27 -14.30 4.24 -24.01
N GLU A 28 -15.24 3.42 -24.48
CA GLU A 28 -15.01 1.97 -24.69
C GLU A 28 -13.85 1.70 -25.64
N ASN A 29 -13.77 2.46 -26.74
CA ASN A 29 -12.67 2.36 -27.69
C ASN A 29 -11.32 2.74 -27.06
N ASP A 30 -11.27 3.80 -26.26
CA ASP A 30 -10.03 4.23 -25.60
C ASP A 30 -9.56 3.19 -24.58
N ALA A 31 -10.48 2.64 -23.79
CA ALA A 31 -10.18 1.61 -22.81
C ALA A 31 -9.66 0.33 -23.48
N ILE A 32 -10.32 -0.13 -24.54
CA ILE A 32 -9.89 -1.30 -25.31
C ILE A 32 -8.52 -1.06 -25.95
N GLU A 33 -8.29 0.10 -26.55
CA GLU A 33 -7.01 0.41 -27.19
C GLU A 33 -5.87 0.50 -26.14
N LYS A 34 -6.13 1.06 -24.96
CA LYS A 34 -5.19 1.04 -23.82
C LYS A 34 -4.87 -0.39 -23.40
N CYS A 35 -5.87 -1.27 -23.28
CA CYS A 35 -5.67 -2.68 -22.95
C CYS A 35 -4.82 -3.40 -24.01
N MET A 36 -5.08 -3.17 -25.29
CA MET A 36 -4.28 -3.74 -26.39
C MET A 36 -2.83 -3.25 -26.34
N LYS A 37 -2.61 -1.95 -26.14
CA LYS A 37 -1.26 -1.37 -26.00
C LYS A 37 -0.52 -1.97 -24.80
N TRP A 38 -1.19 -2.12 -23.67
CA TRP A 38 -0.63 -2.76 -22.49
C TRP A 38 -0.24 -4.21 -22.76
N TYR A 39 -1.11 -4.98 -23.42
CA TYR A 39 -0.84 -6.37 -23.77
C TYR A 39 0.36 -6.49 -24.72
N ILE A 40 0.42 -5.67 -25.76
CA ILE A 40 1.55 -5.61 -26.71
C ILE A 40 2.85 -5.29 -25.97
N ALA A 41 2.85 -4.27 -25.12
CA ALA A 41 4.02 -3.87 -24.34
C ALA A 41 4.50 -5.02 -23.43
N LYS A 42 3.58 -5.69 -22.73
CA LYS A 42 3.89 -6.82 -21.86
C LYS A 42 4.50 -8.00 -22.62
N VAL A 43 3.94 -8.34 -23.78
CA VAL A 43 4.44 -9.47 -24.59
C VAL A 43 5.81 -9.15 -25.19
N PHE A 44 6.01 -7.95 -25.72
CA PHE A 44 7.31 -7.53 -26.26
C PHE A 44 8.37 -7.37 -25.17
N GLU A 45 7.98 -6.94 -23.97
CA GLU A 45 8.86 -6.97 -22.83
C GLU A 45 9.32 -8.41 -22.52
N LYS A 46 8.40 -9.38 -22.49
CA LYS A 46 8.73 -10.79 -22.24
C LYS A 46 9.62 -11.37 -23.35
N ALA A 47 9.30 -11.10 -24.62
CA ALA A 47 10.08 -11.59 -25.75
C ALA A 47 11.49 -10.96 -25.81
N SER A 48 11.62 -9.68 -25.45
CA SER A 48 12.90 -8.98 -25.35
C SER A 48 13.79 -9.56 -24.25
N GLN A 49 13.19 -10.05 -23.16
CA GLN A 49 13.91 -10.72 -22.08
C GLN A 49 14.50 -12.08 -22.48
N GLU A 50 13.82 -12.84 -23.36
CA GLU A 50 14.33 -14.13 -23.87
C GLU A 50 15.58 -13.95 -24.76
N TYR A 51 15.80 -12.76 -25.33
CA TYR A 51 16.88 -12.51 -26.30
C TYR A 51 18.08 -11.70 -25.78
N ASN A 52 18.13 -11.29 -24.50
CA ASN A 52 19.22 -10.48 -23.98
C ASN A 52 19.82 -11.00 -22.65
N PRO A 53 20.90 -11.82 -22.69
CA PRO A 53 21.50 -12.42 -21.50
C PRO A 53 22.12 -11.39 -20.53
N LYS A 54 22.39 -10.14 -20.95
CA LYS A 54 22.90 -9.07 -20.07
C LYS A 54 21.79 -8.30 -19.34
N ALA A 55 20.51 -8.51 -19.68
CA ALA A 55 19.39 -7.99 -18.90
C ALA A 55 19.11 -8.82 -17.64
N LEU A 56 19.55 -10.09 -17.61
CA LEU A 56 19.39 -10.99 -16.46
C LEU A 56 20.08 -10.46 -15.19
N GLU A 57 21.32 -9.95 -15.28
CA GLU A 57 22.03 -9.44 -14.09
C GLU A 57 21.39 -8.17 -13.50
N LYS A 58 20.64 -7.41 -14.31
CA LYS A 58 19.97 -6.17 -13.86
C LYS A 58 18.52 -6.38 -13.44
N LYS A 59 17.92 -7.55 -13.68
CA LYS A 59 16.51 -7.88 -13.40
C LYS A 59 16.26 -9.11 -12.52
N VAL A 60 17.28 -9.72 -11.90
CA VAL A 60 17.03 -10.61 -10.73
C VAL A 60 16.49 -9.82 -9.53
N ALA A 61 16.61 -8.49 -9.52
CA ALA A 61 16.13 -7.62 -8.44
C ALA A 61 14.68 -7.11 -8.59
N ASP A 62 14.06 -7.17 -9.79
CA ASP A 62 12.83 -6.40 -10.06
C ASP A 62 11.68 -7.21 -10.71
N ALA A 63 11.78 -8.54 -10.77
CA ALA A 63 10.78 -9.39 -11.43
C ALA A 63 10.38 -10.65 -10.64
N SER A 64 10.47 -10.61 -9.31
CA SER A 64 9.58 -11.40 -8.46
C SER A 64 8.27 -10.63 -8.26
N ASN A 65 7.23 -11.36 -7.91
CA ASN A 65 5.84 -10.97 -7.83
C ASN A 65 5.53 -10.07 -6.60
N ASP A 66 6.32 -9.02 -6.34
CA ASP A 66 6.72 -8.65 -4.96
C ASP A 66 6.22 -7.30 -4.40
N TYR A 67 5.05 -6.81 -4.82
CA TYR A 67 4.47 -5.64 -4.12
C TYR A 67 3.64 -5.99 -2.90
N TYR A 68 3.30 -7.26 -2.72
CA TYR A 68 2.46 -7.72 -1.61
C TYR A 68 3.28 -7.87 -0.32
N GLY A 69 2.81 -7.28 0.78
CA GLY A 69 3.46 -7.35 2.08
C GLY A 69 4.75 -6.51 2.17
N LYS A 70 4.94 -5.46 1.36
CA LYS A 70 6.17 -4.63 1.39
C LYS A 70 6.50 -4.05 2.76
N ALA A 71 5.48 -3.82 3.58
CA ALA A 71 5.68 -3.33 4.94
C ALA A 71 6.49 -4.34 5.78
N ASN A 72 6.41 -5.66 5.54
CA ASN A 72 7.22 -6.66 6.25
C ASN A 72 8.73 -6.35 6.20
N GLN A 73 9.22 -5.87 5.05
CA GLN A 73 10.64 -5.51 4.89
C GLN A 73 10.98 -4.16 5.53
N ARG A 74 9.99 -3.31 5.77
CA ARG A 74 10.17 -1.92 6.20
C ARG A 74 9.87 -1.69 7.69
N ILE A 75 9.02 -2.51 8.30
CA ILE A 75 8.70 -2.47 9.72
C ILE A 75 9.96 -2.48 10.59
N PRO A 76 10.98 -3.35 10.36
CA PRO A 76 12.22 -3.31 11.14
C PRO A 76 12.95 -1.97 11.04
N ILE A 77 12.87 -1.30 9.89
CA ILE A 77 13.50 0.00 9.65
C ILE A 77 12.71 1.12 10.31
N TRP A 78 11.37 1.09 10.22
CA TRP A 78 10.49 2.09 10.85
C TRP A 78 10.56 2.01 12.36
N ALA A 79 10.63 0.80 12.93
CA ALA A 79 10.79 0.56 14.36
C ALA A 79 12.01 1.31 14.95
N LEU A 80 13.08 1.46 14.17
CA LEU A 80 14.33 2.13 14.61
C LEU A 80 14.38 3.63 14.29
N LYS A 81 13.32 4.21 13.70
CA LYS A 81 13.30 5.59 13.21
C LYS A 81 12.12 6.39 13.79
N PRO A 82 12.18 6.78 15.08
CA PRO A 82 11.07 7.42 15.79
C PRO A 82 10.59 8.74 15.16
N ASN A 83 11.47 9.42 14.42
CA ASN A 83 11.12 10.67 13.76
C ASN A 83 10.32 10.50 12.46
N GLN A 84 10.24 9.29 11.90
CA GLN A 84 9.48 9.05 10.66
C GLN A 84 7.97 8.95 10.92
N TYR A 85 7.16 9.51 10.02
CA TYR A 85 5.70 9.46 10.16
C TYR A 85 5.14 8.05 10.24
N ASN A 86 5.68 7.09 9.47
CA ASN A 86 5.23 5.69 9.57
C ASN A 86 5.42 5.13 10.99
N HIS A 87 6.53 5.46 11.66
CA HIS A 87 6.76 5.06 13.04
C HIS A 87 5.71 5.67 13.96
N LYS A 88 5.51 6.99 13.86
CA LYS A 88 4.56 7.72 14.70
C LYS A 88 3.12 7.23 14.53
N ILE A 89 2.70 6.90 13.30
CA ILE A 89 1.36 6.35 13.02
C ILE A 89 1.21 4.96 13.63
N ILE A 90 2.21 4.08 13.50
CA ILE A 90 2.19 2.74 14.10
C ILE A 90 2.16 2.84 15.63
N ARG A 91 2.92 3.76 16.22
CA ARG A 91 2.88 4.03 17.66
C ARG A 91 1.49 4.54 18.09
N ALA A 92 0.92 5.49 17.36
CA ALA A 92 -0.43 6.00 17.64
C ALA A 92 -1.49 4.89 17.57
N TYR A 93 -1.36 3.95 16.64
CA TYR A 93 -2.22 2.76 16.59
C TYR A 93 -2.12 1.92 17.86
N PHE A 94 -0.90 1.53 18.27
CA PHE A 94 -0.72 0.72 19.47
C PHE A 94 -1.21 1.43 20.73
N MET A 95 -0.95 2.73 20.86
CA MET A 95 -1.45 3.53 21.98
C MET A 95 -2.98 3.64 21.98
N ALA A 96 -3.62 3.79 20.82
CA ALA A 96 -5.07 3.82 20.74
C ALA A 96 -5.69 2.49 21.20
N VAL A 97 -5.12 1.35 20.77
CA VAL A 97 -5.53 0.01 21.23
C VAL A 97 -5.30 -0.16 22.73
N GLU A 98 -4.20 0.33 23.27
CA GLU A 98 -3.89 0.26 24.71
C GLU A 98 -4.85 1.08 25.58
N ILE A 99 -5.21 2.28 25.13
CA ILE A 99 -6.11 3.18 25.86
C ILE A 99 -7.57 2.73 25.78
N ALA A 100 -8.04 2.28 24.61
CA ALA A 100 -9.46 2.08 24.34
C ALA A 100 -9.85 0.64 23.97
N GLY A 101 -8.90 -0.29 23.91
CA GLY A 101 -9.10 -1.67 23.43
C GLY A 101 -9.22 -1.80 21.91
N GLN A 102 -9.38 -0.70 21.19
CA GLN A 102 -9.47 -0.63 19.73
C GLN A 102 -8.93 0.71 19.22
N ALA A 103 -8.44 0.74 17.98
CA ALA A 103 -8.04 1.98 17.32
C ALA A 103 -9.14 2.51 16.41
N THR A 104 -9.37 3.83 16.48
CA THR A 104 -10.21 4.55 15.49
C THR A 104 -9.38 5.61 14.77
N ILE A 105 -9.77 5.95 13.54
CA ILE A 105 -9.09 7.00 12.76
C ILE A 105 -9.06 8.32 13.54
N THR A 106 -10.18 8.70 14.15
CA THR A 106 -10.30 9.93 14.95
C THR A 106 -9.35 9.94 16.14
N MET A 107 -9.25 8.83 16.87
CA MET A 107 -8.35 8.74 18.02
C MET A 107 -6.88 8.81 17.61
N MET A 108 -6.50 8.07 16.56
CA MET A 108 -5.14 8.13 16.01
C MET A 108 -4.79 9.53 15.49
N GLU A 109 -5.72 10.19 14.79
CA GLU A 109 -5.54 11.57 14.32
C GLU A 109 -5.38 12.54 15.49
N SER A 110 -6.18 12.40 16.55
CA SER A 110 -6.08 13.21 17.76
C SER A 110 -4.70 13.07 18.42
N LEU A 111 -4.22 11.83 18.59
CA LEU A 111 -2.89 11.55 19.14
C LEU A 111 -1.76 12.16 18.30
N CYS A 112 -1.92 12.19 16.98
CA CYS A 112 -0.92 12.75 16.07
C CYS A 112 -1.03 14.27 15.85
N SER A 113 -2.03 14.95 16.41
CA SER A 113 -2.28 16.38 16.15
C SER A 113 -1.64 17.30 17.20
N ASP A 114 -1.21 16.77 18.34
CA ASP A 114 -0.64 17.56 19.43
C ASP A 114 0.83 17.92 19.17
N LYS A 115 1.14 19.23 19.18
CA LYS A 115 2.49 19.75 18.95
C LYS A 115 3.38 19.62 20.17
N GLU A 116 2.79 19.53 21.36
CA GLU A 116 3.52 19.36 22.61
C GLU A 116 4.03 17.91 22.76
N HIS A 117 3.53 17.00 21.92
CA HIS A 117 3.94 15.59 21.83
C HIS A 117 4.66 15.31 20.48
N PRO A 118 5.89 15.84 20.29
CA PRO A 118 6.63 15.72 19.03
C PRO A 118 6.91 14.27 18.62
N GLU A 119 6.89 13.32 19.56
CA GLU A 119 7.05 11.89 19.36
C GLU A 119 5.88 11.24 18.62
N LEU A 120 4.69 11.87 18.61
CA LEU A 120 3.51 11.45 17.85
C LEU A 120 3.07 12.47 16.81
N TYR A 121 3.54 13.71 16.89
CA TYR A 121 3.08 14.80 16.01
C TYR A 121 3.32 14.54 14.51
N ILE A 122 2.25 14.64 13.73
CA ILE A 122 2.22 14.52 12.26
C ILE A 122 1.23 15.56 11.68
N PRO A 123 1.70 16.68 11.10
CA PRO A 123 0.83 17.73 10.56
C PRO A 123 -0.01 17.28 9.35
N THR A 124 0.37 16.16 8.72
CA THR A 124 -0.29 15.61 7.53
C THR A 124 -0.76 14.18 7.76
N PHE A 125 -1.30 13.89 8.96
CA PHE A 125 -1.71 12.55 9.38
C PHE A 125 -2.53 11.81 8.30
N LYS A 126 -3.66 12.38 7.85
CA LYS A 126 -4.56 11.73 6.87
C LYS A 126 -3.86 11.29 5.58
N ASN A 127 -2.97 12.14 5.05
CA ASN A 127 -2.23 11.84 3.83
C ASN A 127 -1.23 10.68 4.03
N ASN A 128 -0.51 10.66 5.16
CA ASN A 128 0.45 9.59 5.45
C ASN A 128 -0.26 8.29 5.81
N TYR A 129 -1.31 8.35 6.63
CA TYR A 129 -2.17 7.21 6.95
C TYR A 129 -2.75 6.58 5.70
N SER A 130 -3.30 7.37 4.77
CA SER A 130 -3.87 6.86 3.51
C SER A 130 -2.82 6.11 2.67
N GLN A 131 -1.55 6.51 2.70
CA GLN A 131 -0.48 5.80 2.00
C GLN A 131 -0.14 4.46 2.65
N MET A 132 -0.34 4.32 3.97
CA MET A 132 -0.19 3.08 4.72
C MET A 132 -1.38 2.12 4.55
N LYS A 133 -2.41 2.49 3.78
CA LYS A 133 -3.49 1.58 3.35
C LYS A 133 -3.23 0.94 1.99
N LEU A 134 -2.15 1.33 1.29
CA LEU A 134 -1.88 0.94 -0.09
C LEU A 134 -0.62 0.10 -0.19
N ASP A 135 -0.68 -0.98 -0.98
CA ASP A 135 0.48 -1.84 -1.25
C ASP A 135 0.99 -1.75 -2.70
N GLY A 136 0.50 -0.79 -3.48
CA GLY A 136 0.86 -0.64 -4.89
C GLY A 136 2.32 -0.24 -5.14
N PRO A 137 2.82 -0.28 -6.38
CA PRO A 137 4.25 -0.15 -6.71
C PRO A 137 4.98 1.05 -6.10
N LYS A 138 4.30 2.20 -6.01
CA LYS A 138 4.84 3.45 -5.48
C LYS A 138 4.55 3.69 -3.99
N SER A 139 3.84 2.77 -3.33
CA SER A 139 3.48 2.93 -1.92
C SER A 139 4.59 2.53 -0.97
N HIS A 140 4.47 2.97 0.28
CA HIS A 140 5.38 2.58 1.33
C HIS A 140 5.14 1.17 1.90
N GLY A 141 4.06 0.52 1.48
CA GLY A 141 3.59 -0.77 1.99
C GLY A 141 2.32 -0.60 2.79
N LYS A 142 1.38 -1.54 2.64
CA LYS A 142 0.13 -1.54 3.41
C LYS A 142 0.40 -2.04 4.84
N VAL A 143 -0.21 -1.39 5.81
CA VAL A 143 -0.14 -1.67 7.25
C VAL A 143 -1.54 -1.76 7.84
N PHE A 144 -2.44 -0.87 7.42
CA PHE A 144 -3.77 -0.75 8.02
C PHE A 144 -4.88 -1.07 7.04
N GLU A 145 -5.98 -1.53 7.61
CA GLU A 145 -7.32 -1.57 7.04
C GLU A 145 -8.28 -0.81 7.96
N ASP A 146 -9.37 -0.31 7.39
CA ASP A 146 -10.43 0.33 8.15
C ASP A 146 -11.78 0.22 7.44
N ASP A 147 -12.86 0.36 8.21
CA ASP A 147 -14.25 0.43 7.74
C ASP A 147 -14.76 1.88 7.58
N GLY A 148 -13.84 2.86 7.65
CA GLY A 148 -14.14 4.28 7.71
C GLY A 148 -14.14 4.88 9.12
N GLU A 149 -14.07 4.07 10.17
CA GLU A 149 -13.97 4.51 11.56
C GLU A 149 -12.94 3.68 12.35
N ASN A 150 -13.15 2.36 12.41
CA ASN A 150 -12.32 1.42 13.14
C ASN A 150 -11.11 1.01 12.29
N VAL A 151 -9.95 0.90 12.93
CA VAL A 151 -8.68 0.59 12.27
C VAL A 151 -8.13 -0.73 12.82
N TRP A 152 -7.71 -1.63 11.94
CA TRP A 152 -7.01 -2.87 12.30
C TRP A 152 -5.77 -3.09 11.44
N LEU A 153 -4.87 -3.95 11.92
CA LEU A 153 -3.69 -4.35 11.16
C LEU A 153 -4.09 -5.22 9.99
N TRP A 154 -3.45 -5.00 8.86
CA TRP A 154 -3.55 -5.90 7.74
C TRP A 154 -2.88 -7.23 8.10
N SER A 155 -3.61 -8.35 8.00
CA SER A 155 -3.19 -9.66 8.54
C SER A 155 -1.81 -10.13 8.07
N GLU A 156 -1.43 -9.75 6.87
CA GLU A 156 -0.19 -10.12 6.18
C GLU A 156 1.07 -9.57 6.83
N ILE A 157 0.92 -8.54 7.67
CA ILE A 157 2.04 -7.86 8.32
C ILE A 157 1.94 -7.91 9.85
N GLU A 158 0.84 -8.45 10.38
CA GLU A 158 0.51 -8.44 11.81
C GLU A 158 1.60 -9.11 12.64
N ASP A 159 2.01 -10.33 12.28
CA ASP A 159 3.08 -11.06 12.97
C ASP A 159 4.38 -10.26 13.04
N THR A 160 4.76 -9.64 11.92
CA THR A 160 5.96 -8.80 11.85
C THR A 160 5.79 -7.57 12.72
N LEU A 161 4.65 -6.89 12.67
CA LEU A 161 4.42 -5.68 13.47
C LEU A 161 4.45 -6.00 14.97
N LEU A 162 3.79 -7.08 15.39
CA LEU A 162 3.75 -7.53 16.78
C LEU A 162 5.13 -7.92 17.29
N LYS A 163 5.95 -8.58 16.47
CA LYS A 163 7.36 -8.88 16.79
C LYS A 163 8.17 -7.62 17.11
N TYR A 164 7.89 -6.50 16.44
CA TYR A 164 8.59 -5.22 16.65
C TYR A 164 7.82 -4.26 17.56
N LYS A 165 6.68 -4.65 18.16
CA LYS A 165 5.79 -3.76 18.92
C LYS A 165 6.55 -2.91 19.95
N SER A 166 7.36 -3.54 20.80
CA SER A 166 8.14 -2.87 21.86
C SER A 166 9.18 -1.86 21.35
N SER A 167 9.52 -1.89 20.06
CA SER A 167 10.44 -0.94 19.44
C SER A 167 9.74 0.35 18.99
N PHE A 168 8.41 0.36 18.87
CA PHE A 168 7.62 1.56 18.58
C PHE A 168 7.30 2.39 19.84
N TYR A 169 7.60 1.85 21.01
CA TYR A 169 7.55 2.55 22.29
C TYR A 169 8.95 3.12 22.59
N SER A 170 9.02 4.40 22.95
CA SER A 170 10.29 5.04 23.32
C SER A 170 10.92 4.35 24.53
N GLY A 171 12.22 4.55 24.78
CA GLY A 171 12.91 3.98 25.95
C GLY A 171 12.28 4.38 27.31
N GLU A 172 11.45 5.42 27.34
CA GLU A 172 10.73 5.89 28.53
C GLU A 172 9.43 5.10 28.81
N ASP A 173 8.84 4.47 27.78
CA ASP A 173 7.60 3.70 27.87
C ASP A 173 7.83 2.20 28.14
N LYS A 174 9.08 1.79 28.38
CA LYS A 174 9.46 0.38 28.60
C LYS A 174 9.35 -0.08 30.06
N ASN A 175 8.79 0.77 30.92
CA ASN A 175 8.60 0.48 32.33
C ASN A 175 7.11 0.44 32.66
N GLU A 176 6.43 -0.63 32.26
CA GLU A 176 5.25 -1.14 32.96
C GLU A 176 5.20 -2.67 32.87
#